data_AF-A0A847NQT5-F1
#
_entry.id   AF-A0A847NQT5-F1
#
_cell.length_a   1.000
_cell.length_b   1.000
_cell.length_c   1.000
_cell.angle_alpha   90.00
_cell.angle_beta   90.00
_cell.angle_gamma   90.00
#
_symmetry.space_group_name_H-M   'P 1'
#
loop_
_entity.id
_entity.type
_entity.pdbx_description
1 polymer ?
#
loop_
_entity_poly.entity_id
_entity_poly.type
_entity_poly.pdbx_seq_one_letter_code
_entity_poly.pdbx_strand_id
1 'polypeptide(L)'
;MTTSVNFKMDKELKEEFAELLKSLGMDMTTAFNIYARAVVRERGIPFEIKENIAAKRLSDAKDENELREILEARVREIENGTVKTYTMDEFKEKMAEKGYEW
;
A
#
# COMPACT_ATOMS: atom_id res chain seq x y z
N MET A 1 26.31 -18.63 8.95
CA MET A 1 26.11 -17.60 9.99
C MET A 1 24.71 -17.05 9.85
N THR A 2 23.93 -17.00 10.93
CA THR A 2 22.61 -16.35 10.96
C THR A 2 22.70 -15.21 11.95
N THR A 3 22.23 -14.02 11.56
CA THR A 3 22.22 -12.83 12.41
C THR A 3 20.80 -12.57 12.87
N SER A 4 20.61 -12.40 14.18
CA SER A 4 19.31 -12.06 14.75
C SER A 4 19.03 -10.56 14.57
N VAL A 5 17.84 -10.23 14.09
CA VAL A 5 17.36 -8.85 13.91
C VAL A 5 16.16 -8.65 14.82
N ASN A 6 16.13 -7.54 15.56
CA ASN A 6 15.00 -7.15 16.40
C ASN A 6 14.36 -5.88 15.82
N PHE A 7 13.04 -5.90 15.67
CA PHE A 7 12.27 -4.77 15.13
C PHE A 7 11.08 -4.47 16.05
N LYS A 8 10.78 -3.19 16.21
CA LYS A 8 9.57 -2.72 16.90
C LYS A 8 8.44 -2.64 15.88
N MET A 9 7.27 -3.10 16.28
CA MET A 9 6.05 -3.13 15.47
C MET A 9 4.87 -2.92 16.39
N ASP A 10 3.83 -2.24 15.91
CA ASP A 10 2.57 -2.11 16.61
C ASP A 10 1.96 -3.49 16.91
N LYS A 11 1.36 -3.61 18.10
CA LYS A 11 0.83 -4.88 18.59
C LYS A 11 -0.29 -5.40 17.69
N GLU A 12 -1.21 -4.53 17.30
CA GLU A 12 -2.35 -4.87 16.45
C GLU A 12 -1.88 -5.34 15.06
N LEU A 13 -0.97 -4.59 14.44
CA LEU A 13 -0.37 -4.96 13.15
C LEU A 13 0.35 -6.32 13.22
N LYS A 14 1.05 -6.61 14.32
CA LYS A 14 1.74 -7.89 14.52
C LYS A 14 0.74 -9.05 14.59
N GLU A 15 -0.36 -8.87 15.32
CA GLU A 15 -1.39 -9.89 15.48
C GLU A 15 -2.09 -10.17 14.16
N GLU A 16 -2.54 -9.14 13.44
CA GLU A 16 -3.16 -9.25 12.12
C GLU A 16 -2.22 -9.95 11.11
N PHE A 17 -0.96 -9.53 11.07
CA PHE A 17 0.03 -10.14 10.19
C PHE A 17 0.28 -11.60 10.54
N ALA A 18 0.40 -11.95 11.82
CA ALA A 18 0.61 -13.33 12.26
C ALA A 18 -0.57 -14.25 11.91
N GLU A 19 -1.81 -13.77 12.05
CA GLU A 19 -3.00 -14.51 11.65
C GLU A 19 -3.05 -14.77 10.15
N LEU A 20 -2.76 -13.74 9.35
CA LEU A 20 -2.66 -13.86 7.89
C LEU A 20 -1.62 -14.90 7.49
N LEU A 21 -0.39 -14.80 8.01
CA LEU A 21 0.68 -15.74 7.69
C LEU A 21 0.31 -17.18 8.07
N LYS A 22 -0.36 -17.37 9.21
CA LYS A 22 -0.84 -18.69 9.65
C LYS A 22 -1.87 -19.27 8.68
N SER A 23 -2.78 -18.46 8.15
CA SER A 23 -3.73 -18.88 7.11
C SER A 23 -3.03 -19.30 5.80
N LEU A 24 -1.88 -18.69 5.51
CA LEU A 24 -1.04 -18.99 4.37
C LEU A 24 -0.05 -20.14 4.64
N GLY A 25 -0.06 -20.72 5.84
CA GLY A 25 0.81 -21.83 6.23
C GLY A 25 2.28 -21.45 6.42
N MET A 26 2.56 -20.18 6.75
CA MET A 26 3.92 -19.69 6.97
C MET A 26 4.08 -18.97 8.32
N ASP A 27 5.31 -18.91 8.82
CA ASP A 27 5.66 -18.17 10.02
C ASP A 27 6.21 -16.77 9.71
N MET A 28 6.25 -15.92 10.73
CA MET A 28 6.72 -14.54 10.62
C MET A 28 8.16 -14.47 10.11
N THR A 29 9.03 -15.37 10.57
CA THR A 29 10.44 -15.44 10.14
C THR A 29 10.56 -15.74 8.64
N THR A 30 9.77 -16.69 8.13
CA THR A 30 9.74 -17.08 6.73
C THR A 30 9.26 -15.92 5.86
N ALA A 31 8.18 -15.25 6.28
CA ALA A 31 7.66 -14.08 5.58
C ALA A 31 8.69 -12.96 5.48
N PHE A 32 9.38 -12.63 6.58
CA PHE A 32 10.45 -11.63 6.58
C PHE A 32 11.64 -12.02 5.71
N ASN A 33 12.02 -13.31 5.69
CA ASN A 33 13.09 -13.79 4.82
C ASN A 33 12.71 -13.69 3.34
N ILE A 34 11.46 -13.99 2.98
CA ILE A 34 10.95 -13.81 1.61
C ILE A 34 10.98 -12.34 1.24
N TYR A 35 10.48 -11.47 2.11
CA TYR A 35 10.49 -10.02 1.92
C TYR A 35 11.91 -9.48 1.69
N ALA A 36 12.87 -9.83 2.56
CA ALA A 36 14.25 -9.39 2.43
C ALA A 36 14.89 -9.86 1.10
N ARG A 37 14.60 -11.08 0.66
CA ARG A 37 15.09 -11.59 -0.63
C ARG A 37 14.49 -10.83 -1.81
N ALA A 38 13.20 -10.51 -1.75
CA ALA A 38 12.54 -9.73 -2.79
C ALA A 38 13.11 -8.30 -2.87
N VAL A 39 13.33 -7.64 -1.72
CA VAL A 39 13.99 -6.33 -1.66
C VAL A 39 15.39 -6.35 -2.29
N VAL A 40 16.20 -7.36 -1.95
CA VAL A 40 17.56 -7.50 -2.51
C VAL A 40 17.52 -7.77 -4.01
N ARG A 41 16.58 -8.62 -4.47
CA ARG A 41 16.42 -8.97 -5.89
C ARG A 41 16.01 -7.76 -6.72
N GLU A 42 15.09 -6.95 -6.24
CA GLU A 42 14.50 -5.83 -6.97
C GLU A 42 15.22 -4.51 -6.72
N ARG A 43 16.19 -4.48 -5.79
CA ARG A 43 16.92 -3.28 -5.37
C ARG A 43 15.96 -2.14 -4.96
N GLY A 44 14.83 -2.51 -4.35
CA GLY A 44 13.74 -1.61 -4.00
C GLY A 44 12.72 -2.29 -3.08
N ILE A 45 11.65 -1.60 -2.72
CA ILE A 45 10.57 -2.22 -1.93
C ILE A 45 9.69 -3.05 -2.89
N PRO A 46 9.52 -4.37 -2.66
CA PRO A 46 8.82 -5.30 -3.56
C PRO A 46 7.29 -5.22 -3.41
N PHE A 47 6.79 -4.03 -3.11
CA PHE A 47 5.38 -3.68 -3.10
C PHE A 47 5.25 -2.18 -3.35
N GLU A 48 4.12 -1.78 -3.90
CA GLU A 48 3.84 -0.38 -4.17
C GLU A 48 3.52 0.36 -2.86
N ILE A 49 4.25 1.42 -2.57
CA ILE A 49 4.01 2.27 -1.41
C ILE A 49 2.87 3.22 -1.78
N LYS A 50 1.64 2.87 -1.40
CA LYS A 50 0.48 3.74 -1.55
C LYS A 50 0.26 4.50 -0.25
N GLU A 51 0.29 5.84 -0.30
CA GLU A 51 -0.38 6.63 0.74
C GLU A 51 -1.87 6.26 0.67
N ASN A 52 -2.52 5.99 1.81
CA ASN A 52 -3.96 5.75 1.82
C ASN A 52 -4.68 7.10 1.66
N ILE A 53 -4.52 7.72 0.48
CA ILE A 53 -5.05 9.03 0.14
C ILE A 53 -6.57 9.04 0.27
N ALA A 54 -7.22 7.90 0.03
CA ALA A 54 -8.65 7.76 0.20
C ALA A 54 -9.09 7.79 1.67
N ALA A 55 -8.38 7.12 2.60
CA ALA A 55 -8.70 7.25 4.03
C ALA A 55 -8.45 8.67 4.54
N LYS A 56 -7.39 9.33 4.04
CA LYS A 56 -7.08 10.73 4.33
C LYS A 56 -8.15 11.69 3.79
N ARG A 57 -8.58 11.50 2.54
CA ARG A 57 -9.68 12.27 1.93
C ARG A 57 -11.00 12.05 2.64
N LEU A 58 -11.27 10.84 3.14
CA LEU A 58 -12.46 10.53 3.93
C LEU A 58 -12.45 11.25 5.28
N SER A 59 -11.28 11.33 5.95
CA SER A 59 -11.14 12.04 7.21
C SER A 59 -11.14 13.56 7.05
N ASP A 60 -10.75 14.07 5.89
CA ASP A 60 -10.65 15.50 5.60
C ASP A 60 -11.92 16.08 4.95
N ALA A 61 -12.90 15.24 4.60
CA ALA A 61 -14.16 15.65 3.97
C ALA A 61 -14.94 16.59 4.89
N LYS A 62 -15.21 17.81 4.40
CA LYS A 62 -15.81 18.87 5.22
C LYS A 62 -17.34 18.87 5.17
N ASP A 63 -17.93 18.21 4.17
CA ASP A 63 -19.37 18.12 4.00
C ASP A 63 -19.83 16.76 3.46
N GLU A 64 -21.13 16.48 3.63
CA GLU A 64 -21.78 15.21 3.30
C GLU A 64 -21.78 14.92 1.78
N ASN A 65 -21.70 15.96 0.95
CA ASN A 65 -21.71 15.81 -0.50
C ASN A 65 -20.34 15.35 -1.02
N GLU A 66 -19.26 15.94 -0.51
CA GLU A 66 -17.88 15.54 -0.79
C GLU A 66 -17.59 14.11 -0.28
N LEU A 67 -18.14 13.75 0.89
CA LEU A 67 -18.05 12.40 1.43
C LEU A 67 -18.75 11.36 0.54
N ARG A 68 -19.94 11.69 0.01
CA ARG A 68 -20.68 10.82 -0.92
C ARG A 68 -19.94 10.63 -2.23
N GLU A 69 -19.35 11.68 -2.79
CA GLU A 69 -18.59 11.60 -4.04
C GLU A 69 -17.34 10.71 -3.88
N ILE A 70 -16.64 10.80 -2.75
CA ILE A 70 -15.49 9.94 -2.42
C ILE A 70 -15.91 8.47 -2.27
N LEU A 71 -17.05 8.20 -1.63
CA LEU A 71 -17.56 6.84 -1.43
C LEU A 71 -18.04 6.22 -2.74
N GLU A 72 -18.73 6.98 -3.59
CA GLU A 72 -19.18 6.53 -4.92
C GLU A 72 -17.99 6.23 -5.84
N ALA A 73 -16.93 7.04 -5.78
CA ALA A 73 -15.68 6.76 -6.48
C ALA A 73 -15.02 5.46 -6.00
N ARG A 74 -14.97 5.23 -4.68
CA ARG A 74 -14.44 3.99 -4.09
C ARG A 74 -15.24 2.74 -4.49
N VAL A 75 -16.57 2.81 -4.49
CA VAL A 75 -17.43 1.69 -4.91
C VAL A 75 -17.16 1.34 -6.37
N ARG A 76 -17.05 2.34 -7.27
CA ARG A 76 -16.69 2.12 -8.68
C ARG A 76 -15.28 1.56 -8.85
N GLU A 77 -14.31 1.95 -8.04
CA GLU A 77 -12.94 1.42 -8.11
C GLU A 77 -12.87 -0.05 -7.65
N ILE A 78 -13.68 -0.44 -6.66
CA ILE A 78 -13.80 -1.82 -6.19
C ILE A 78 -14.51 -2.68 -7.25
N GLU A 79 -15.60 -2.19 -7.85
CA GLU A 79 -16.35 -2.91 -8.89
C GLU A 79 -15.53 -3.14 -10.17
N ASN A 80 -14.59 -2.26 -10.48
CA ASN A 80 -13.72 -2.39 -11.66
C ASN A 80 -12.38 -3.11 -11.39
N GLY A 81 -12.13 -3.58 -10.16
CA GLY A 81 -10.99 -4.43 -9.80
C GLY A 81 -9.59 -3.86 -10.11
N THR A 82 -9.47 -2.57 -10.39
CA THR A 82 -8.24 -1.97 -10.92
C THR A 82 -7.76 -0.85 -10.01
N VAL A 83 -6.85 -1.17 -9.09
CA VAL A 83 -5.99 -0.13 -8.52
C VAL A 83 -5.04 0.29 -9.64
N LYS A 84 -5.24 1.47 -10.24
CA LYS A 84 -4.35 1.98 -11.30
C LYS A 84 -2.99 2.31 -10.70
N THR A 85 -2.03 1.41 -10.95
CA THR A 85 -0.62 1.61 -10.64
C THR A 85 -0.01 2.43 -11.77
N TYR A 86 0.56 3.59 -11.46
CA TYR A 86 1.32 4.37 -12.43
C TYR A 86 2.79 4.19 -12.12
N THR A 87 3.57 3.88 -13.14
CA THR A 87 5.02 4.08 -13.05
C THR A 87 5.30 5.58 -12.89
N MET A 88 6.45 5.92 -12.28
CA MET A 88 6.83 7.32 -12.05
C MET A 88 6.87 8.13 -13.37
N ASP A 89 7.15 7.47 -14.49
CA ASP A 89 7.19 8.10 -15.80
C ASP A 89 5.78 8.41 -16.33
N GLU A 90 4.84 7.46 -16.24
CA GLU A 90 3.43 7.68 -16.60
C GLU A 90 2.76 8.73 -15.71
N PHE A 91 3.17 8.79 -14.43
CA PHE A 91 2.67 9.80 -13.51
C PHE A 91 3.16 11.20 -13.89
N LYS A 92 4.45 11.35 -14.21
CA LYS A 92 5.04 12.62 -14.66
C LYS A 92 4.40 13.11 -15.96
N GLU A 93 4.16 12.22 -16.92
CA GLU A 93 3.51 12.55 -18.19
C GLU A 93 2.10 13.13 -17.96
N LYS A 94 1.29 12.47 -17.14
CA LYS A 94 -0.06 12.96 -16.81
C LYS A 94 -0.09 14.25 -16.01
N MET A 95 0.95 14.51 -15.20
CA MET A 95 1.07 15.74 -14.42
C MET A 95 1.52 16.91 -15.29
N ALA A 96 2.40 16.66 -16.26
CA ALA A 96 2.80 17.64 -17.27
C ALA A 96 1.61 18.06 -18.15
N GLU A 97 0.76 17.11 -18.57
CA GLU A 97 -0.49 17.43 -19.31
C GLU A 97 -1.45 18.32 -18.52
N LYS A 98 -1.41 18.23 -17.18
CA LYS A 98 -2.21 19.06 -16.27
C LYS A 98 -1.55 20.38 -15.90
N GLY A 99 -0.39 20.70 -16.50
CA GLY A 99 0.31 21.97 -16.28
C GLY A 99 1.03 22.05 -14.93
N TYR A 100 1.32 20.92 -14.29
CA TYR A 100 2.17 20.88 -13.10
C TYR A 100 3.61 20.58 -13.50
N GLU A 101 4.52 21.51 -13.22
CA GLU A 101 5.96 21.32 -13.40
C GLU A 101 6.58 20.71 -12.13
N TRP A 102 7.45 19.71 -12.30
CA TRP A 102 8.25 19.06 -11.25
C TRP A 102 9.72 19.03 -11.63
#